data_AF-A0A2L0UB25-F1
#
_entry.id   AF-A0A2L0UB25-F1
#
_cell.length_a   1.000
_cell.length_b   1.000
_cell.length_c   1.000
_cell.angle_alpha   90.00
_cell.angle_beta   90.00
_cell.angle_gamma   90.00
#
_symmetry.space_group_name_H-M   'P 1'
#
loop_
_entity.id
_entity.type
_entity.pdbx_description
1 polymer ?
#
loop_
_entity_poly.entity_id
_entity_poly.type
_entity_poly.pdbx_seq_one_letter_code
_entity_poly.pdbx_strand_id
1 'polypeptide(L)'
;MTTADRSAYLTEAMLGRFRERAAGYDAANAFFHEDFAELVDSGYLRMLVETPPGDEGGMGRAAAAQRVLAAAAPATALGVNMHLVWTAVAGLLADRGDASLQFVLDEAAGGEVFAFGVSEPGNDAVLFDSLTRVERLADGVLSYTGT
;
A
#
# COMPACT_ATOMS: atom_id res chain seq x y z
N MET A 1 15.25 -0.77 11.70
CA MET A 1 14.21 0.13 12.25
C MET A 1 14.25 0.03 13.75
N THR A 2 14.52 1.13 14.44
CA THR A 2 14.47 1.17 15.91
C THR A 2 13.02 1.19 16.39
N THR A 3 12.78 0.89 17.67
CA THR A 3 11.45 1.05 18.27
C THR A 3 10.96 2.50 18.16
N ALA A 4 11.86 3.48 18.24
CA ALA A 4 11.54 4.90 18.10
C ALA A 4 11.05 5.24 16.68
N ASP A 5 11.74 4.74 15.64
CA ASP A 5 11.35 4.98 14.23
C ASP A 5 9.98 4.39 13.89
N ARG A 6 9.63 3.26 14.51
CA ARG A 6 8.32 2.62 14.35
C ARG A 6 7.23 3.41 15.06
N SER A 7 7.49 3.83 16.30
CA SER A 7 6.51 4.55 17.12
C SER A 7 6.08 5.88 16.51
N ALA A 8 6.84 6.42 15.55
CA ALA A 8 6.42 7.57 14.75
C ALA A 8 5.15 7.30 13.92
N TYR A 9 4.93 6.06 13.46
CA TYR A 9 3.82 5.69 12.59
C TYR A 9 2.86 4.65 13.19
N LEU A 10 3.35 3.80 14.10
CA LEU A 10 2.61 2.72 14.76
C LEU A 10 2.90 2.74 16.26
N THR A 11 2.06 3.45 17.01
CA THR A 11 2.16 3.48 18.47
C THR A 11 1.61 2.20 19.09
N GLU A 12 2.05 1.86 20.31
CA GLU A 12 1.48 0.72 21.06
C GLU A 12 -0.02 0.88 21.32
N ALA A 13 -0.49 2.11 21.54
CA ALA A 13 -1.91 2.38 21.74
C ALA A 13 -2.74 2.09 20.49
N MET A 14 -2.24 2.43 19.30
CA MET A 14 -2.88 2.07 18.03
C MET A 14 -2.92 0.54 17.88
N LEU A 15 -1.80 -0.14 18.09
CA LEU A 15 -1.73 -1.61 17.97
C LEU A 15 -2.66 -2.32 18.95
N GLY A 16 -2.85 -1.77 20.16
CA GLY A 16 -3.84 -2.24 21.12
C GLY A 16 -5.26 -2.17 20.57
N ARG A 17 -5.67 -1.00 20.06
CA ARG A 17 -7.00 -0.81 19.44
C ARG A 17 -7.21 -1.71 18.22
N PHE A 18 -6.19 -1.83 17.35
CA PHE A 18 -6.27 -2.66 16.14
C PHE A 18 -6.49 -4.13 16.53
N ARG A 19 -5.78 -4.61 17.56
CA ARG A 19 -5.96 -5.97 18.07
C ARG A 19 -7.35 -6.21 18.66
N GLU A 20 -7.90 -5.23 19.38
CA GLU A 20 -9.25 -5.31 19.92
C GLU A 20 -10.31 -5.40 18.82
N ARG A 21 -10.14 -4.69 17.70
CA ARG A 21 -11.09 -4.68 16.57
C ARG A 21 -10.92 -5.84 15.59
N ALA A 22 -9.73 -6.43 15.51
CA ALA A 22 -9.37 -7.40 14.48
C ALA A 22 -10.36 -8.57 14.34
N ALA A 23 -10.77 -9.19 15.45
CA ALA A 23 -11.71 -10.31 15.42
C ALA A 23 -13.12 -9.90 14.92
N GLY A 24 -13.53 -8.66 15.16
CA GLY A 24 -14.79 -8.12 14.69
C GLY A 24 -14.79 -7.91 13.17
N TYR A 25 -13.73 -7.31 12.63
CA TYR A 25 -13.60 -7.13 11.17
C TYR A 25 -13.52 -8.48 10.43
N ASP A 26 -12.78 -9.44 10.97
CA ASP A 26 -12.66 -10.79 10.42
C ASP A 26 -14.03 -11.49 10.38
N ALA A 27 -14.73 -11.56 11.51
CA ALA A 27 -16.02 -12.22 11.60
C ALA A 27 -17.11 -11.56 10.74
N ALA A 28 -17.05 -10.23 10.59
CA ALA A 28 -17.99 -9.47 9.77
C ALA A 28 -17.61 -9.41 8.29
N ASN A 29 -16.41 -9.88 7.91
CA ASN A 29 -15.82 -9.66 6.58
C ASN A 29 -15.93 -8.19 6.15
N ALA A 30 -15.57 -7.28 7.05
CA ALA A 30 -15.75 -5.85 6.89
C ALA A 30 -14.41 -5.13 6.66
N PHE A 31 -14.47 -4.00 5.95
CA PHE A 31 -13.31 -3.14 5.80
C PHE A 31 -12.95 -2.49 7.14
N PHE A 32 -11.65 -2.42 7.41
CA PHE A 32 -11.07 -1.95 8.67
C PHE A 32 -11.03 -0.41 8.76
N HIS A 33 -12.20 0.24 8.63
CA HIS A 33 -12.32 1.70 8.46
C HIS A 33 -11.56 2.50 9.52
N GLU A 34 -11.71 2.14 10.80
CA GLU A 34 -11.10 2.88 11.90
C GLU A 34 -9.58 2.67 11.96
N ASP A 35 -9.09 1.45 11.69
CA ASP A 35 -7.65 1.21 11.59
C ASP A 35 -7.05 1.98 10.41
N PHE A 36 -7.74 1.99 9.26
CA PHE A 36 -7.30 2.69 8.06
C PHE A 36 -7.18 4.20 8.29
N ALA A 37 -8.18 4.83 8.91
CA ALA A 37 -8.14 6.25 9.25
C ALA A 37 -6.95 6.59 10.17
N GLU A 38 -6.71 5.76 11.19
CA GLU A 38 -5.59 5.96 12.11
C GLU A 38 -4.21 5.80 11.40
N LEU A 39 -4.10 4.93 10.41
CA LEU A 39 -2.88 4.75 9.61
C LEU A 39 -2.64 5.90 8.63
N VAL A 40 -3.70 6.51 8.09
CA VAL A 40 -3.61 7.74 7.29
C VAL A 40 -3.11 8.88 8.19
N ASP A 41 -3.76 9.08 9.33
CA ASP A 41 -3.46 10.18 10.26
C ASP A 41 -2.04 10.11 10.84
N SER A 42 -1.54 8.89 11.10
CA SER A 42 -0.17 8.70 11.59
C SER A 42 0.91 8.87 10.53
N GLY A 43 0.53 9.04 9.26
CA GLY A 43 1.47 9.08 8.14
C GLY A 43 2.05 7.71 7.78
N TYR A 44 1.53 6.61 8.33
CA TYR A 44 2.03 5.26 8.04
C TYR A 44 2.07 4.95 6.54
N LEU A 45 1.04 5.39 5.82
CA LEU A 45 0.93 5.19 4.37
C LEU A 45 1.98 5.99 3.58
N ARG A 46 2.50 7.09 4.13
CA ARG A 46 3.54 7.92 3.49
C ARG A 46 4.96 7.49 3.80
N MET A 47 5.16 6.43 4.60
CA MET A 47 6.49 6.02 5.08
C MET A 47 7.51 5.82 3.95
N LEU A 48 7.10 5.28 2.80
CA LEU A 48 7.98 5.02 1.66
C LEU A 48 8.21 6.25 0.76
N VAL A 49 7.41 7.30 0.94
CA VAL A 49 7.64 8.61 0.34
C VAL A 49 8.62 9.41 1.21
N GLU A 50 8.43 9.37 2.53
CA GLU A 50 9.28 10.06 3.51
C GLU A 50 10.65 9.38 3.68
N THR A 51 10.75 8.09 3.38
CA THR A 51 12.01 7.34 3.33
C THR A 51 11.99 6.40 2.13
N PRO A 52 12.63 6.80 1.02
CA PRO A 52 12.68 6.02 -0.20
C PRO A 52 13.10 4.55 0.01
N PRO A 53 12.53 3.61 -0.77
CA PRO A 53 12.73 2.19 -0.59
C PRO A 53 14.15 1.70 -0.93
N GLY A 54 14.90 2.45 -1.75
CA GLY A 54 16.25 2.13 -2.20
C GLY A 54 17.31 2.33 -1.11
N ASP A 55 18.36 3.07 -1.43
CA ASP A 55 19.56 3.21 -0.57
C ASP A 55 19.28 3.85 0.80
N GLU A 56 18.17 4.57 0.95
CA GLU A 56 17.72 5.13 2.24
C GLU A 56 17.11 4.10 3.20
N GLY A 57 16.93 2.85 2.74
CA GLY A 57 16.52 1.72 3.58
C GLY A 57 15.03 1.68 3.92
N GLY A 58 14.20 2.43 3.21
CA GLY A 58 12.74 2.48 3.38
C GLY A 58 12.09 1.10 3.28
N MET A 59 12.58 0.23 2.39
CA MET A 59 12.03 -1.12 2.21
C MET A 59 12.17 -1.96 3.49
N GLY A 60 13.32 -1.89 4.16
CA GLY A 60 13.55 -2.60 5.42
C GLY A 60 12.68 -2.07 6.56
N ARG A 61 12.41 -0.76 6.57
CA ARG A 61 11.51 -0.11 7.54
C ARG A 61 10.06 -0.55 7.32
N ALA A 62 9.57 -0.44 6.09
CA ALA A 62 8.22 -0.85 5.72
C ALA A 62 7.97 -2.33 6.03
N ALA A 63 8.89 -3.22 5.65
CA ALA A 63 8.77 -4.65 5.95
C ALA A 63 8.73 -4.94 7.45
N ALA A 64 9.57 -4.26 8.25
CA ALA A 64 9.55 -4.41 9.70
C ALA A 64 8.25 -3.88 10.33
N ALA A 65 7.74 -2.73 9.86
CA ALA A 65 6.51 -2.15 10.35
C ALA A 65 5.28 -3.00 9.98
N GLN A 66 5.23 -3.52 8.74
CA GLN A 66 4.19 -4.45 8.29
C GLN A 66 4.14 -5.72 9.14
N ARG A 67 5.29 -6.30 9.53
CA ARG A 67 5.29 -7.46 10.45
C ARG A 67 4.63 -7.16 11.80
N VAL A 68 4.86 -5.96 12.35
CA VAL A 68 4.25 -5.56 13.62
C VAL A 68 2.74 -5.32 13.46
N LEU A 69 2.35 -4.62 12.40
CA LEU A 69 0.93 -4.38 12.10
C LEU A 69 0.19 -5.71 11.87
N ALA A 70 0.75 -6.62 11.07
CA ALA A 70 0.17 -7.93 10.78
C ALA A 70 0.00 -8.80 12.03
N ALA A 71 0.91 -8.68 13.01
CA ALA A 71 0.78 -9.39 14.29
C ALA A 71 -0.37 -8.85 15.16
N ALA A 72 -0.79 -7.60 14.96
CA ALA A 72 -1.91 -6.99 15.69
C ALA A 72 -3.25 -7.13 14.95
N ALA A 73 -3.26 -6.84 13.64
CA ALA A 73 -4.44 -6.85 12.77
C ALA A 73 -4.06 -7.33 11.35
N PRO A 74 -4.16 -8.64 11.07
CA PRO A 74 -3.74 -9.20 9.79
C PRO A 74 -4.50 -8.64 8.58
N ALA A 75 -5.82 -8.46 8.67
CA ALA A 75 -6.64 -7.93 7.57
C ALA A 75 -6.26 -6.48 7.23
N THR A 76 -6.05 -5.65 8.25
CA THR A 76 -5.55 -4.27 8.13
C THR A 76 -4.20 -4.23 7.42
N ALA A 77 -3.24 -5.05 7.88
CA ALA A 77 -1.91 -5.13 7.28
C ALA A 77 -2.00 -5.53 5.79
N LEU A 78 -2.78 -6.58 5.48
CA LEU A 78 -2.97 -7.06 4.12
C LEU A 78 -3.55 -5.97 3.21
N GLY A 79 -4.61 -5.28 3.64
CA GLY A 79 -5.30 -4.30 2.82
C GLY A 79 -4.46 -3.06 2.52
N VAL A 80 -3.73 -2.52 3.50
CA VAL A 80 -2.87 -1.33 3.27
C VAL A 80 -1.61 -1.66 2.49
N ASN A 81 -1.20 -2.93 2.42
CA ASN A 81 0.03 -3.33 1.74
C ASN A 81 -0.03 -3.06 0.23
N MET A 82 -1.22 -3.00 -0.39
CA MET A 82 -1.37 -2.62 -1.80
C MET A 82 -0.77 -1.23 -2.07
N HIS A 83 -1.00 -0.28 -1.18
CA HIS A 83 -0.45 1.08 -1.30
C HIS A 83 1.08 1.09 -1.12
N LEU A 84 1.59 0.34 -0.15
CA LEU A 84 3.03 0.25 0.11
C LEU A 84 3.78 -0.38 -1.07
N VAL A 85 3.16 -1.33 -1.78
CA VAL A 85 3.76 -1.91 -2.99
C VAL A 85 3.91 -0.86 -4.09
N TRP A 86 2.90 -0.02 -4.34
CA TRP A 86 3.00 1.00 -5.39
C TRP A 86 4.01 2.09 -5.08
N THR A 87 4.04 2.57 -3.84
CA THR A 87 5.03 3.55 -3.41
C THR A 87 6.45 2.95 -3.40
N ALA A 88 6.59 1.66 -3.06
CA ALA A 88 7.87 0.95 -3.22
C ALA A 88 8.30 0.84 -4.68
N VAL A 89 7.41 0.44 -5.60
CA VAL A 89 7.73 0.32 -7.03
C VAL A 89 8.13 1.67 -7.61
N ALA A 90 7.34 2.72 -7.35
CA ALA A 90 7.64 4.07 -7.83
C ALA A 90 8.98 4.58 -7.29
N GLY A 91 9.24 4.41 -5.98
CA GLY A 91 10.51 4.81 -5.37
C GLY A 91 11.71 4.03 -5.90
N LEU A 92 11.57 2.71 -6.14
CA LEU A 92 12.62 1.87 -6.70
C LEU A 92 12.91 2.15 -8.18
N LEU A 93 11.94 2.64 -8.94
CA LEU A 93 12.15 3.12 -10.31
C LEU A 93 12.89 4.45 -10.30
N ALA A 94 12.44 5.39 -9.46
CA ALA A 94 13.06 6.71 -9.31
C ALA A 94 14.54 6.60 -8.89
N ASP A 95 14.84 5.73 -7.93
CA ASP A 95 16.21 5.42 -7.47
C ASP A 95 17.13 4.92 -8.60
N ARG A 96 16.54 4.30 -9.64
CA ARG A 96 17.24 3.83 -10.85
C ARG A 96 17.21 4.82 -12.02
N GLY A 97 16.70 6.04 -11.80
CA GLY A 97 16.61 7.09 -12.81
C GLY A 97 15.39 7.00 -13.72
N ASP A 98 14.39 6.19 -13.38
CA ASP A 98 13.11 6.11 -14.10
C ASP A 98 12.02 6.86 -13.33
N ALA A 99 11.64 8.03 -13.84
CA ALA A 99 10.63 8.91 -13.23
C ALA A 99 9.20 8.67 -13.75
N SER A 100 8.95 7.58 -14.48
CA SER A 100 7.63 7.29 -15.10
C SER A 100 6.48 7.20 -14.09
N LEU A 101 6.75 6.86 -12.83
CA LEU A 101 5.78 6.78 -11.75
C LEU A 101 5.95 7.88 -10.68
N GLN A 102 6.64 8.98 -10.99
CA GLN A 102 6.84 10.07 -10.01
C GLN A 102 5.52 10.62 -9.46
N PHE A 103 4.47 10.69 -10.30
CA PHE A 103 3.13 11.14 -9.87
C PHE A 103 2.57 10.31 -8.70
N VAL A 104 2.88 9.00 -8.62
CA VAL A 104 2.44 8.13 -7.51
C VAL A 104 3.05 8.61 -6.19
N LEU A 105 4.33 8.98 -6.20
CA LEU A 105 5.01 9.50 -5.01
C LEU A 105 4.49 10.88 -4.62
N ASP A 106 4.28 11.76 -5.61
CA ASP A 106 3.80 13.12 -5.38
C ASP A 106 2.36 13.13 -4.82
N GLU A 107 1.47 12.32 -5.39
CA GLU A 107 0.08 12.18 -4.93
C GLU A 107 0.03 11.48 -3.56
N ALA A 108 0.83 10.44 -3.34
CA ALA A 108 0.94 9.80 -2.03
C ALA A 108 1.49 10.76 -0.96
N ALA A 109 2.42 11.66 -1.31
CA ALA A 109 2.87 12.73 -0.43
C ALA A 109 1.71 13.67 -0.05
N GLY A 110 0.83 13.95 -1.02
CA GLY A 110 -0.42 14.70 -0.86
C GLY A 110 -1.51 13.99 -0.05
N GLY A 111 -1.34 12.70 0.26
CA GLY A 111 -2.27 11.90 1.04
C GLY A 111 -3.15 10.95 0.22
N GLU A 112 -2.94 10.85 -1.08
CA GLU A 112 -3.67 9.89 -1.92
C GLU A 112 -3.25 8.45 -1.61
N VAL A 113 -4.22 7.55 -1.66
CA VAL A 113 -4.02 6.12 -1.37
C VAL A 113 -4.30 5.29 -2.61
N PHE A 114 -3.33 4.47 -2.97
CA PHE A 114 -3.35 3.64 -4.17
C PHE A 114 -3.68 2.18 -3.84
N ALA A 115 -4.45 1.55 -4.72
CA ALA A 115 -4.61 0.11 -4.77
C ALA A 115 -4.30 -0.38 -6.20
N PHE A 116 -4.18 -1.69 -6.38
CA PHE A 116 -4.15 -2.30 -7.71
C PHE A 116 -5.07 -3.50 -7.79
N GLY A 117 -5.69 -3.66 -8.95
CA GLY A 117 -6.34 -4.90 -9.37
C GLY A 117 -5.54 -5.49 -10.52
N VAL A 118 -4.87 -6.61 -10.27
CA VAL A 118 -4.10 -7.35 -11.31
C VAL A 118 -4.47 -8.83 -11.38
N SER A 119 -5.19 -9.34 -10.37
CA SER A 119 -5.63 -10.73 -10.31
C SER A 119 -6.98 -10.87 -10.99
N GLU A 120 -7.11 -11.87 -11.86
CA GLU A 120 -8.34 -12.19 -12.60
C GLU A 120 -8.62 -13.71 -12.50
N PRO A 121 -9.86 -14.19 -12.70
CA PRO A 121 -10.14 -15.62 -12.72
C PRO A 121 -9.34 -16.35 -13.82
N GLY A 122 -8.52 -17.33 -13.42
CA GLY A 122 -7.70 -18.14 -14.34
C GLY A 122 -6.42 -17.46 -14.84
N ASN A 123 -6.08 -16.31 -14.26
CA ASN A 123 -4.83 -15.60 -14.50
C ASN A 123 -3.75 -16.14 -13.53
N ASP A 124 -2.87 -16.99 -14.08
CA ASP A 124 -1.76 -17.61 -13.33
C ASP A 124 -0.45 -16.81 -13.50
N ALA A 125 -0.34 -15.95 -14.53
CA ALA A 125 0.86 -15.18 -14.84
C ALA A 125 0.72 -13.65 -14.59
N VAL A 126 -0.29 -13.25 -13.82
CA VAL A 126 -0.60 -11.88 -13.39
C VAL A 126 -0.81 -10.94 -14.59
N LEU A 127 0.16 -10.09 -14.91
CA LEU A 127 -0.03 -9.09 -15.97
C LEU A 127 0.11 -9.71 -17.37
N PHE A 128 0.75 -10.88 -17.49
CA PHE A 128 1.09 -11.46 -18.80
C PHE A 128 -0.07 -12.18 -19.49
N ASP A 129 -1.09 -12.58 -18.73
CA ASP A 129 -2.29 -13.29 -19.17
C ASP A 129 -3.59 -12.58 -18.73
N SER A 130 -3.51 -11.26 -18.50
CA SER A 130 -4.68 -10.42 -18.22
C SER A 130 -5.70 -10.48 -19.37
N LEU A 131 -6.96 -10.69 -19.02
CA LEU A 131 -8.11 -10.64 -19.90
C LEU A 131 -8.70 -9.23 -19.99
N THR A 132 -8.33 -8.33 -19.06
CA THR A 132 -8.66 -6.91 -19.14
C THR A 132 -8.10 -6.30 -20.41
N ARG A 133 -8.99 -5.81 -21.27
CA ARG A 133 -8.65 -5.19 -22.56
C ARG A 133 -8.55 -3.68 -22.40
N VAL A 134 -7.52 -3.11 -23.03
CA VAL A 134 -7.36 -1.66 -23.15
C VAL A 134 -7.44 -1.28 -24.62
N GLU A 135 -8.45 -0.49 -24.97
CA GLU A 135 -8.63 0.05 -26.32
C GLU A 135 -8.28 1.53 -26.36
N ARG A 136 -7.42 1.92 -27.31
CA ARG A 136 -7.16 3.34 -27.61
C ARG A 136 -8.29 3.88 -28.48
N LEU A 137 -9.02 4.86 -27.97
CA LEU A 137 -10.05 5.60 -28.69
C LEU A 137 -9.46 6.88 -29.32
N ALA A 138 -10.33 7.71 -29.92
CA ALA A 138 -9.94 9.02 -30.44
C ALA A 138 -9.37 9.91 -29.32
N ASP A 139 -8.52 10.86 -29.72
CA ASP A 139 -7.95 11.90 -28.85
C ASP A 139 -7.16 11.37 -27.64
N GLY A 140 -6.61 10.15 -27.75
CA GLY A 140 -5.76 9.56 -26.72
C GLY A 140 -6.51 8.95 -25.53
N VAL A 141 -7.84 8.90 -25.59
CA VAL A 141 -8.68 8.25 -24.57
C VAL A 141 -8.43 6.75 -24.54
N LEU A 142 -8.43 6.17 -23.33
CA LEU A 142 -8.30 4.73 -23.11
C LEU A 142 -9.62 4.18 -22.55
N SER A 143 -10.15 3.12 -23.16
CA SER A 143 -11.27 2.34 -22.62
C SER A 143 -10.75 1.05 -22.02
N TYR A 144 -11.19 0.72 -20.82
CA TYR A 144 -10.83 -0.50 -20.09
C TYR A 144 -12.07 -1.40 -19.97
N THR A 145 -11.95 -2.68 -20.27
CA THR A 145 -13.05 -3.65 -20.12
C THR A 145 -12.50 -4.99 -19.65
N GLY A 146 -12.97 -5.44 -18.49
CA GLY A 146 -12.51 -6.66 -17.82
C GLY A 146 -13.07 -6.76 -16.41
N THR A 147 -12.80 -7.88 -15.74
CA THR A 147 -13.16 -8.14 -14.33
C THR A 147 -12.10 -8.99 -13.68
#